data_AF-A0AAE0L4A0-F1
#
_entry.id   AF-A0AAE0L4A0-F1
#
_cell.length_a   1.000
_cell.length_b   1.000
_cell.length_c   1.000
_cell.angle_alpha   90.00
_cell.angle_beta   90.00
_cell.angle_gamma   90.00
#
_symmetry.space_group_name_H-M   'P 1'
#
loop_
_entity.id
_entity.type
_entity.pdbx_description
1 polymer ?
#
loop_
_entity_poly.entity_id
_entity_poly.type
_entity_poly.pdbx_seq_one_letter_code
_entity_poly.pdbx_strand_id
1 'polypeptide(L)'
;MLGQLLGRHKYEVRNFGLPGATVLKKGNITYWGTPTMIKAKQFEPDHVIIMFGANAAKDVNFLHVAEFAHDLHAMVDYFKQIPSLPKDGQFPDG
;
A
#
# COMPACT_ATOMS: atom_id res chain seq x y z
N MET A 1 -3.38 0.00 -18.55
CA MET A 1 -3.64 -0.10 -17.08
C MET A 1 -3.29 -1.51 -16.62
N LEU A 2 -2.71 -1.72 -15.42
CA LEU A 2 -2.09 -3.01 -15.00
C LEU A 2 -2.94 -4.26 -15.29
N GLY A 3 -4.26 -4.22 -15.03
CA GLY A 3 -5.15 -5.35 -15.36
C GLY A 3 -5.30 -5.69 -16.86
N GLN A 4 -5.02 -4.75 -17.77
CA GLN A 4 -4.94 -5.05 -19.20
C GLN A 4 -3.63 -5.78 -19.57
N LEU A 5 -2.55 -5.51 -18.85
CA LEU A 5 -1.25 -6.14 -19.08
C LEU A 5 -1.20 -7.56 -18.51
N LEU A 6 -1.82 -7.78 -17.34
CA LEU A 6 -1.88 -9.09 -16.69
C LEU A 6 -2.98 -10.01 -17.26
N GLY A 7 -3.94 -9.44 -18.00
CA GLY A 7 -5.09 -10.16 -18.56
C GLY A 7 -6.29 -10.16 -17.62
N ARG A 8 -7.36 -9.47 -18.03
CA ARG A 8 -8.58 -9.26 -17.23
C ARG A 8 -9.35 -10.55 -16.90
N HIS A 9 -9.11 -11.62 -17.64
CA HIS A 9 -9.74 -12.92 -17.40
C HIS A 9 -9.04 -13.73 -16.31
N LYS A 10 -7.82 -13.33 -15.90
CA LYS A 10 -7.01 -14.03 -14.90
C LYS A 10 -6.82 -13.23 -13.62
N TYR A 11 -6.83 -11.90 -13.70
CA TYR A 11 -6.59 -11.02 -12.56
C TYR A 11 -7.67 -9.96 -12.43
N GLU A 12 -8.25 -9.85 -11.24
CA GLU A 12 -8.97 -8.66 -10.82
C GLU A 12 -7.96 -7.66 -10.22
N VAL A 13 -7.85 -6.47 -10.82
CA VAL A 13 -6.96 -5.42 -10.33
C VAL A 13 -7.80 -4.23 -9.89
N ARG A 14 -7.66 -3.85 -8.62
CA ARG A 14 -8.29 -2.63 -8.06
C ARG A 14 -7.25 -1.64 -7.57
N ASN A 15 -7.52 -0.36 -7.82
CA ASN A 15 -6.68 0.74 -7.37
C ASN A 15 -7.28 1.37 -6.11
N PHE A 16 -6.49 1.38 -5.03
CA PHE A 16 -6.82 2.00 -3.75
C PHE A 16 -5.88 3.18 -3.42
N GLY A 17 -5.44 3.91 -4.45
CA GLY A 17 -4.63 5.11 -4.28
C GLY A 17 -5.45 6.25 -3.70
N LEU A 18 -4.88 6.96 -2.73
CA LEU A 18 -5.41 8.22 -2.20
C LEU A 18 -4.50 9.37 -2.66
N PRO A 19 -4.98 10.26 -3.56
CA PRO A 19 -4.16 11.35 -4.08
C PRO A 19 -3.59 12.23 -2.96
N GLY A 20 -2.29 12.54 -3.05
CA GLY A 20 -1.59 13.38 -2.07
C GLY A 20 -1.24 12.70 -0.75
N ALA A 21 -1.68 11.45 -0.51
CA ALA A 21 -1.40 10.75 0.74
C ALA A 21 0.05 10.28 0.85
N THR A 22 0.57 10.30 2.07
CA THR A 22 1.85 9.72 2.46
C THR A 22 1.64 8.51 3.36
N VAL A 23 2.65 7.63 3.40
CA VAL A 23 2.70 6.54 4.37
C VAL A 23 3.12 7.01 5.77
N LEU A 24 3.63 8.25 5.90
CA LEU A 24 3.98 8.82 7.19
C LEU A 24 2.71 9.02 8.05
N LYS A 25 2.68 8.43 9.24
CA LYS A 25 1.55 8.57 10.18
C LYS A 25 1.34 10.02 10.62
N LYS A 26 2.44 10.78 10.72
CA LYS A 26 2.45 12.20 11.10
C LYS A 26 2.45 13.15 9.90
N GLY A 27 2.24 12.63 8.69
CA GLY A 27 2.12 13.46 7.51
C GLY A 27 0.81 14.24 7.45
N ASN A 28 0.80 15.35 6.71
CA ASN A 28 -0.35 16.23 6.54
C ASN A 28 -1.59 15.50 6.00
N ILE A 29 -1.41 14.62 5.01
CA ILE A 29 -2.44 13.72 4.47
C ILE A 29 -1.91 12.30 4.63
N THR A 30 -2.26 11.66 5.74
CA THR A 30 -1.87 10.29 6.02
C THR A 30 -2.80 9.29 5.34
N TYR A 31 -2.25 8.20 4.80
CA TYR A 31 -3.05 7.09 4.29
C TYR A 31 -3.67 6.25 5.41
N TRP A 32 -3.09 6.31 6.60
CA TRP A 32 -3.48 5.51 7.76
C TRP A 32 -4.90 5.83 8.25
N GLY A 33 -5.68 4.79 8.52
CA GLY A 33 -7.04 4.92 9.04
C GLY A 33 -8.06 5.43 8.03
N THR A 34 -7.66 5.67 6.78
CA THR A 34 -8.59 6.16 5.75
C THR A 34 -9.58 5.06 5.33
N PRO A 35 -10.79 5.42 4.88
CA PRO A 35 -11.72 4.47 4.29
C PRO A 35 -11.11 3.71 3.10
N THR A 36 -10.20 4.34 2.35
CA THR A 36 -9.50 3.71 1.24
C THR A 36 -8.56 2.60 1.70
N MET A 37 -7.81 2.80 2.79
CA MET A 37 -6.97 1.76 3.40
C MET A 37 -7.80 0.57 3.88
N ILE A 38 -8.94 0.85 4.54
CA ILE A 38 -9.85 -0.19 5.02
C ILE A 38 -10.42 -1.00 3.85
N LYS A 39 -10.89 -0.33 2.80
CA LYS A 39 -11.40 -0.98 1.58
C LYS A 39 -10.34 -1.81 0.87
N ALA A 40 -9.08 -1.36 0.86
CA ALA A 40 -7.98 -2.12 0.28
C ALA A 40 -7.76 -3.46 1.02
N LYS A 41 -7.88 -3.46 2.36
CA LYS A 41 -7.77 -4.69 3.16
C LYS A 41 -9.00 -5.61 3.00
N GLN A 42 -10.20 -5.02 2.97
CA GLN A 42 -11.46 -5.75 2.77
C GLN A 42 -11.61 -6.37 1.37
N PHE A 43 -10.79 -5.93 0.41
CA PHE A 43 -10.74 -6.55 -0.92
C PHE A 43 -10.12 -7.95 -0.89
N GLU A 44 -9.43 -8.34 0.20
CA GLU A 44 -8.78 -9.64 0.37
C GLU A 44 -7.90 -10.09 -0.81
N PRO A 45 -7.01 -9.23 -1.34
CA PRO A 45 -6.19 -9.56 -2.50
C PRO A 45 -5.17 -10.67 -2.23
N ASP A 46 -4.88 -11.48 -3.24
CA ASP A 46 -3.77 -12.46 -3.22
C ASP A 46 -2.39 -11.78 -3.41
N HIS A 47 -2.37 -10.57 -3.97
CA HIS A 47 -1.17 -9.78 -4.18
C HIS A 47 -1.41 -8.30 -3.86
N VAL A 48 -0.50 -7.69 -3.11
CA VAL A 48 -0.53 -6.26 -2.78
C VAL A 48 0.71 -5.58 -3.34
N ILE A 49 0.50 -4.50 -4.10
CA ILE A 49 1.57 -3.60 -4.56
C ILE A 49 1.45 -2.29 -3.77
N ILE A 50 2.49 -1.94 -3.02
CA ILE A 50 2.55 -0.71 -2.22
C ILE A 50 3.52 0.25 -2.89
N MET A 51 3.06 1.47 -3.19
CA MET A 51 3.89 2.51 -3.80
C MET A 51 3.63 3.86 -3.12
N PHE A 52 4.59 4.27 -2.28
CA PHE A 52 4.63 5.57 -1.61
C PHE A 52 6.04 6.17 -1.77
N GLY A 53 6.17 7.48 -1.57
CA GLY A 53 7.48 8.15 -1.56
C GLY A 53 7.40 9.63 -1.88
N ALA A 54 6.71 9.98 -2.98
CA ALA A 54 6.65 11.37 -3.44
C ALA A 54 6.10 12.35 -2.40
N ASN A 55 5.03 11.99 -1.67
CA ASN A 55 4.41 12.87 -0.68
C ASN A 55 5.17 12.95 0.65
N ALA A 56 6.05 12.00 0.95
CA ALA A 56 6.91 12.06 2.13
C ALA A 56 8.03 13.11 1.96
N ALA A 57 8.46 13.37 0.73
CA ALA A 57 9.50 14.34 0.40
C ALA A 57 9.01 15.79 0.30
N LYS A 58 7.70 16.06 0.46
CA LYS A 58 7.17 17.43 0.51
C LYS A 58 7.66 18.14 1.77
N ASP A 59 7.99 19.43 1.68
CA ASP A 59 8.50 20.23 2.82
C ASP A 59 7.65 20.07 4.09
N VAL A 60 6.32 20.10 3.95
CA VAL A 60 5.36 19.95 5.06
C VAL A 60 5.46 18.61 5.80
N ASN A 61 6.01 17.57 5.16
CA ASN A 61 6.15 16.22 5.71
C ASN A 61 7.61 15.85 5.98
N PHE A 62 8.57 16.64 5.46
CA PHE A 62 9.99 16.29 5.46
C PHE A 62 10.57 16.15 6.88
N LEU A 63 10.01 16.88 7.86
CA LEU A 63 10.35 16.73 9.28
C LEU A 63 10.21 15.28 9.78
N HIS A 64 9.31 14.50 9.17
CA HIS A 64 9.04 13.10 9.54
C HIS A 64 9.67 12.09 8.56
N VAL A 65 10.46 12.53 7.57
CA VAL A 65 10.99 11.64 6.52
C VAL A 65 11.84 10.49 7.08
N ALA A 66 12.50 10.70 8.22
CA ALA A 66 13.26 9.66 8.91
C ALA A 66 12.38 8.48 9.40
N GLU A 67 11.08 8.71 9.58
CA GLU A 67 10.09 7.70 9.99
C GLU A 67 9.57 6.90 8.78
N PHE A 68 9.87 7.32 7.55
CA PHE A 68 9.29 6.74 6.32
C PHE A 68 9.48 5.24 6.22
N ALA A 69 10.70 4.75 6.46
CA ALA A 69 10.99 3.31 6.38
C ALA A 69 10.18 2.55 7.43
N HIS A 70 10.17 3.01 8.68
CA HIS A 70 9.41 2.39 9.77
C HIS A 70 7.91 2.32 9.46
N ASP A 71 7.32 3.43 9.01
CA ASP A 71 5.90 3.46 8.70
C ASP A 71 5.57 2.66 7.42
N LEU A 72 6.46 2.61 6.43
CA LEU A 72 6.28 1.73 5.27
C LEU A 72 6.30 0.25 5.67
N HIS A 73 7.21 -0.16 6.57
CA HIS A 73 7.23 -1.52 7.10
C HIS A 73 5.95 -1.83 7.89
N ALA A 74 5.47 -0.91 8.72
CA ALA A 74 4.20 -1.08 9.41
C ALA A 74 3.03 -1.26 8.43
N MET A 75 3.04 -0.57 7.28
CA MET A 75 2.01 -0.73 6.25
C MET A 75 2.06 -2.12 5.61
N VAL A 76 3.26 -2.63 5.34
CA VAL A 76 3.45 -4.01 4.88
C VAL A 76 2.89 -5.00 5.91
N ASP A 77 3.23 -4.84 7.18
CA ASP A 77 2.77 -5.73 8.25
C ASP A 77 1.24 -5.67 8.43
N TYR A 78 0.63 -4.50 8.24
CA TYR A 78 -0.82 -4.36 8.26
C TYR A 78 -1.51 -5.18 7.16
N PHE A 79 -0.96 -5.16 5.94
CA PHE A 79 -1.52 -5.91 4.82
C PHE A 79 -1.20 -7.41 4.90
N LYS A 80 -0.02 -7.82 5.41
CA LYS A 80 0.32 -9.24 5.67
C LYS A 80 -0.68 -9.99 6.55
N GLN A 81 -1.52 -9.28 7.30
CA GLN A 81 -2.61 -9.87 8.09
C GLN A 81 -3.82 -10.31 7.25
N ILE A 82 -3.85 -10.00 5.94
CA ILE A 82 -4.89 -10.52 5.03
C ILE A 82 -4.72 -12.04 4.92
N PRO A 83 -5.76 -12.84 5.18
CA PRO A 83 -5.65 -14.31 5.16
C PRO A 83 -5.22 -14.90 3.81
N SER A 84 -5.57 -14.27 2.68
CA SER A 84 -5.19 -14.72 1.34
C SER A 84 -3.72 -14.46 0.98
N LEU A 85 -2.97 -13.70 1.79
CA LEU A 85 -1.57 -13.42 1.49
C LEU A 85 -0.60 -14.51 2.00
N PRO A 86 0.46 -14.83 1.23
CA PRO A 86 1.53 -15.70 1.69
C PRO A 86 2.22 -15.12 2.94
N LYS A 87 2.43 -15.94 3.97
CA LYS A 87 2.99 -15.48 5.26
C LYS A 87 4.51 -15.25 5.24
N ASP A 88 5.22 -15.82 4.26
CA ASP A 88 6.69 -15.84 4.23
C ASP A 88 7.31 -15.14 3.01
N GLY A 89 6.56 -14.29 2.30
CA GLY A 89 7.10 -13.53 1.16
C GLY A 89 7.58 -14.40 -0.01
N GLN A 90 7.26 -15.69 0.01
CA GLN A 90 7.44 -16.60 -1.12
C GLN A 90 6.41 -16.23 -2.17
N PHE A 91 6.83 -15.40 -3.13
CA PHE A 91 6.17 -15.36 -4.41
C PHE A 91 6.44 -16.71 -5.06
N PRO A 92 5.43 -17.49 -5.48
CA PRO A 92 5.69 -18.66 -6.30
C PRO A 92 6.50 -18.19 -7.50
N ASP A 93 7.68 -18.78 -7.68
CA ASP A 93 8.48 -18.58 -8.88
C ASP A 93 7.56 -18.83 -10.09
N GLY A 94 7.54 -17.86 -11.01
CA GLY A 94 6.71 -17.90 -12.21
C GLY A 94 6.98 -19.09 -13.11
#